data_AF-A0A7C5VGA8-F1
#
_entry.id   AF-A0A7C5VGA8-F1
#
_cell.length_a   1.000
_cell.length_b   1.000
_cell.length_c   1.000
_cell.angle_alpha   90.00
_cell.angle_beta   90.00
_cell.angle_gamma   90.00
#
_symmetry.space_group_name_H-M   'P 1'
#
loop_
_entity.id
_entity.type
_entity.pdbx_description
1 polymer ?
#
loop_
_entity_poly.entity_id
_entity_poly.type
_entity_poly.pdbx_seq_one_letter_code
_entity_poly.pdbx_strand_id
1 'polypeptide(L)'
;MRENRPKVGVILVGHGQLPKDLPPKMKGEYLSLKFKASRSAEEEERLRSLEKTIMSWPRNDANDPYAHSLRVLSEELKRIGRYDEVWVAFNEFCAPTLEEVLDEASRSDVDVIVVVTTMTTRGGEHAEEEIPSVIERYREKISPKKVVYAWPFDPRSVARMLAENIENHLRAL
;
A
#
# COMPACT_ATOMS: atom_id res chain seq x y z
N MET A 1 -3.08 21.08 -27.97
CA MET A 1 -3.76 21.57 -26.74
C MET A 1 -4.07 20.33 -25.91
N ARG A 2 -3.39 20.09 -24.78
CA ARG A 2 -3.84 19.04 -23.86
C ARG A 2 -5.10 19.59 -23.22
N GLU A 3 -6.24 18.98 -23.52
CA GLU A 3 -7.51 19.27 -22.87
C GLU A 3 -7.32 19.26 -21.35
N ASN A 4 -8.12 20.10 -20.69
CA ASN A 4 -8.12 20.35 -19.25
C ASN A 4 -8.60 19.10 -18.48
N ARG A 5 -7.87 17.99 -18.59
CA ARG A 5 -8.14 16.76 -17.84
C ARG A 5 -7.74 16.99 -16.37
N PRO A 6 -8.51 16.45 -15.41
CA PRO A 6 -8.09 16.50 -14.01
C PRO A 6 -6.73 15.81 -13.87
N LYS A 7 -5.84 16.40 -13.09
CA LYS A 7 -4.58 15.78 -12.67
C LYS A 7 -4.90 14.62 -11.74
N VAL A 8 -4.39 13.44 -12.05
CA VAL A 8 -4.67 12.21 -11.31
C VAL A 8 -3.43 11.75 -10.58
N GLY A 9 -3.54 11.67 -9.26
CA GLY A 9 -2.60 11.00 -8.39
C GLY A 9 -3.12 9.62 -7.99
N VAL A 10 -2.26 8.61 -7.99
CA VAL A 10 -2.63 7.24 -7.58
C VAL A 10 -1.85 6.84 -6.34
N ILE A 11 -2.51 6.27 -5.34
CA ILE A 11 -1.88 5.64 -4.19
C ILE A 11 -2.02 4.13 -4.37
N LEU A 12 -0.91 3.45 -4.68
CA LEU A 12 -0.82 2.00 -4.76
C LEU A 12 -0.54 1.43 -3.37
N VAL A 13 -1.52 0.73 -2.81
CA VAL A 13 -1.46 0.15 -1.46
C VAL A 13 -1.10 -1.33 -1.55
N GLY A 14 -0.02 -1.72 -0.90
CA GLY A 14 0.33 -3.12 -0.67
C GLY A 14 0.30 -3.48 0.81
N HIS A 15 0.28 -4.77 1.12
CA HIS A 15 0.26 -5.24 2.51
C HIS A 15 1.48 -4.75 3.31
N GLY A 16 2.69 -4.93 2.76
CA GLY A 16 3.95 -4.71 3.44
C GLY A 16 4.47 -5.97 4.13
N GLN A 17 5.78 -6.01 4.40
CA GLN A 17 6.45 -7.17 5.00
C GLN A 17 7.51 -6.73 6.02
N LEU A 18 7.82 -7.62 6.96
CA LEU A 18 9.00 -7.44 7.81
C LEU A 18 10.28 -7.66 6.98
N PRO A 19 11.32 -6.84 7.17
CA PRO A 19 12.55 -6.99 6.42
C PRO A 19 13.27 -8.27 6.87
N LYS A 20 13.89 -8.97 5.93
CA LYS A 20 14.53 -10.27 6.15
C LYS A 20 15.72 -10.20 7.12
N ASP A 21 16.38 -9.06 7.19
CA ASP A 21 17.54 -8.79 8.04
C ASP A 21 17.17 -8.23 9.42
N LEU A 22 15.88 -8.17 9.76
CA LEU A 22 15.44 -7.77 11.08
C LEU A 22 15.99 -8.74 12.14
N PRO A 23 16.61 -8.28 13.24
CA PRO A 23 17.16 -9.16 14.26
C PRO A 23 16.11 -10.16 14.80
N PRO A 24 16.40 -11.47 14.88
CA PRO A 24 15.40 -12.48 15.23
C PRO A 24 14.69 -12.23 16.56
N LYS A 25 15.41 -11.73 17.56
CA LYS A 25 14.84 -11.37 18.87
C LYS A 25 13.83 -10.23 18.75
N MET A 26 14.16 -9.19 17.96
CA MET A 26 13.27 -8.04 17.73
C MET A 26 12.03 -8.48 16.95
N LYS A 27 12.21 -9.28 15.90
CA LYS A 27 11.11 -9.84 15.11
C LYS A 27 10.16 -10.67 15.98
N GLY A 28 10.70 -11.57 16.81
CA GLY A 28 9.91 -12.41 17.69
C GLY A 28 9.13 -11.62 18.73
N GLU A 29 9.79 -10.66 19.39
CA GLU A 29 9.15 -9.76 20.36
C GLU A 29 8.02 -8.95 19.72
N TYR A 30 8.28 -8.35 18.55
CA TYR A 30 7.29 -7.57 17.82
C TYR A 30 6.06 -8.38 17.45
N LEU A 31 6.22 -9.54 16.81
CA LEU A 31 5.10 -10.39 16.40
C LEU A 31 4.33 -10.89 17.62
N SER A 32 5.03 -11.27 18.70
CA SER A 32 4.41 -11.70 19.94
C SER A 32 3.53 -10.59 20.55
N LEU A 33 3.99 -9.34 20.53
CA LEU A 33 3.22 -8.21 21.06
C LEU A 33 2.07 -7.83 20.12
N LYS A 34 2.33 -7.70 18.82
CA LYS A 34 1.33 -7.25 17.82
C LYS A 34 0.08 -8.13 17.82
N PHE A 35 0.26 -9.45 17.88
CA PHE A 35 -0.84 -10.42 17.84
C PHE A 35 -1.33 -10.86 19.22
N LYS A 36 -0.85 -10.22 20.30
CA LYS A 36 -1.35 -10.47 21.66
C LYS A 36 -2.76 -9.90 21.81
N ALA A 37 -3.73 -10.73 22.21
CA ALA A 37 -5.13 -10.33 22.34
C ALA A 37 -5.38 -9.20 23.37
N SER A 38 -4.54 -9.12 24.41
CA SER A 38 -4.58 -8.06 25.42
C SER A 38 -3.16 -7.69 25.85
N ARG A 39 -2.88 -6.39 25.88
CA ARG A 39 -1.57 -5.83 26.23
C ARG A 39 -1.70 -4.92 27.44
N SER A 40 -0.70 -4.94 28.32
CA SER A 40 -0.54 -3.91 29.34
C SER A 40 -0.16 -2.56 28.70
N ALA A 41 -0.25 -1.46 29.46
CA ALA A 41 0.18 -0.15 28.98
C ALA A 41 1.67 -0.12 28.59
N GLU A 42 2.52 -0.83 29.35
CA GLU A 42 3.95 -0.99 29.06
C GLU A 42 4.18 -1.79 27.77
N GLU A 43 3.42 -2.87 27.56
CA GLU A 43 3.50 -3.67 26.34
C GLU A 43 3.02 -2.89 25.11
N GLU A 44 2.01 -2.04 25.26
CA GLU A 44 1.53 -1.15 24.20
C GLU A 44 2.59 -0.08 23.84
N GLU A 45 3.26 0.50 24.84
CA GLU A 45 4.38 1.42 24.61
C GLU A 45 5.56 0.72 23.93
N ARG A 46 5.88 -0.50 24.36
CA ARG A 46 6.92 -1.31 23.75
C ARG A 46 6.60 -1.65 22.31
N LEU A 47 5.36 -2.03 22.01
CA LEU A 47 4.89 -2.28 20.65
C LEU A 47 5.07 -1.04 19.78
N ARG A 48 4.59 0.13 20.22
CA ARG A 48 4.76 1.39 19.48
C ARG A 48 6.23 1.73 19.20
N SER A 49 7.11 1.48 20.16
CA SER A 49 8.57 1.66 19.99
C SER A 49 9.16 0.73 18.93
N LEU A 50 8.75 -0.55 18.95
CA LEU A 50 9.16 -1.53 17.95
C LEU A 50 8.60 -1.18 16.57
N GLU A 51 7.33 -0.78 16.46
CA GLU A 51 6.70 -0.36 15.21
C GLU A 51 7.43 0.80 14.57
N LYS A 52 7.74 1.85 15.33
CA LYS A 52 8.52 2.98 14.84
C LYS A 52 9.87 2.54 14.28
N THR A 53 10.54 1.61 14.96
CA THR A 53 11.84 1.06 14.52
C THR A 53 11.70 0.23 13.24
N ILE A 54 10.71 -0.66 13.18
CA ILE A 54 10.48 -1.57 12.06
C ILE A 54 10.01 -0.83 10.81
N MET A 55 9.11 0.14 10.97
CA MET A 55 8.58 0.93 9.86
C MET A 55 9.66 1.81 9.22
N SER A 56 10.59 2.34 10.02
CA SER A 56 11.74 3.13 9.54
C SER A 56 12.98 2.30 9.19
N TRP A 57 12.89 0.96 9.29
CA TRP A 57 14.01 0.08 8.98
C TRP A 57 14.42 0.23 7.51
N PRO A 58 15.72 0.49 7.20
CA PRO A 58 16.18 0.66 5.83
C PRO A 58 15.81 -0.53 4.94
N ARG A 59 15.22 -0.25 3.77
CA ARG A 59 14.76 -1.28 2.83
C ARG A 59 15.56 -1.23 1.53
N ASN A 60 15.86 -2.41 1.00
CA ASN A 60 16.39 -2.63 -0.34
C ASN A 60 15.77 -3.91 -0.94
N ASP A 61 16.09 -4.18 -2.20
CA ASP A 61 15.65 -5.38 -2.94
C ASP A 61 16.07 -6.70 -2.27
N ALA A 62 17.22 -6.72 -1.59
CA ALA A 62 17.71 -7.91 -0.91
C ALA A 62 16.94 -8.22 0.39
N ASN A 63 16.73 -7.22 1.26
CA ASN A 63 16.10 -7.41 2.57
C ASN A 63 14.57 -7.28 2.54
N ASP A 64 14.00 -6.58 1.57
CA ASP A 64 12.55 -6.45 1.39
C ASP A 64 12.18 -6.38 -0.10
N PRO A 65 12.27 -7.54 -0.79
CA PRO A 65 11.93 -7.61 -2.21
C PRO A 65 10.48 -7.25 -2.49
N TYR A 66 9.55 -7.44 -1.53
CA TYR A 66 8.15 -7.10 -1.73
C TYR A 66 7.96 -5.58 -1.84
N ALA A 67 8.50 -4.82 -0.88
CA ALA A 67 8.43 -3.37 -0.93
C ALA A 67 9.19 -2.79 -2.13
N HIS A 68 10.29 -3.43 -2.55
CA HIS A 68 10.99 -3.06 -3.77
C HIS A 68 10.13 -3.31 -5.02
N SER A 69 9.58 -4.52 -5.19
CA SER A 69 8.72 -4.88 -6.32
C SER A 69 7.46 -4.04 -6.40
N LEU A 70 6.89 -3.61 -5.26
CA LEU A 70 5.74 -2.72 -5.24
C LEU A 70 6.08 -1.32 -5.79
N ARG A 71 7.30 -0.82 -5.52
CA ARG A 71 7.81 0.43 -6.13
C ARG A 71 8.08 0.28 -7.62
N VAL A 72 8.61 -0.87 -8.05
CA VAL A 72 8.74 -1.16 -9.49
C VAL A 72 7.35 -1.16 -10.16
N LEU A 73 6.36 -1.78 -9.53
CA LEU A 73 4.99 -1.80 -10.02
C LEU A 73 4.37 -0.39 -10.07
N SER A 74 4.65 0.49 -9.10
CA SER A 74 4.15 1.86 -9.13
C SER A 74 4.71 2.68 -10.30
N GLU A 75 5.99 2.49 -10.63
CA GLU A 75 6.60 3.15 -11.80
C GLU A 75 5.97 2.68 -13.11
N GLU A 76 5.76 1.36 -13.25
CA GLU A 76 5.06 0.80 -14.41
C GLU A 76 3.60 1.28 -14.50
N LEU A 77 2.92 1.38 -13.35
CA LEU A 77 1.56 1.91 -13.28
C LEU A 77 1.51 3.39 -13.70
N LYS A 78 2.46 4.21 -13.25
CA LYS A 78 2.60 5.62 -13.66
C LYS A 78 2.78 5.71 -15.18
N ARG A 79 3.66 4.89 -15.74
CA ARG A 79 3.98 4.86 -17.17
C ARG A 79 2.79 4.42 -18.03
N ILE A 80 2.15 3.30 -17.68
CA ILE A 80 1.04 2.72 -18.45
C ILE A 80 -0.21 3.60 -18.35
N GLY A 81 -0.57 4.03 -17.15
CA GLY A 81 -1.76 4.84 -16.89
C GLY A 81 -1.61 6.32 -17.26
N ARG A 82 -0.37 6.79 -17.48
CA ARG A 82 -0.04 8.21 -17.70
C ARG A 82 -0.61 9.10 -16.59
N TYR A 83 -0.50 8.63 -15.35
CA TYR A 83 -0.90 9.36 -14.16
C TYR A 83 0.13 10.45 -13.85
N ASP A 84 -0.34 11.55 -13.28
CA ASP A 84 0.52 12.70 -12.98
C ASP A 84 1.42 12.36 -11.79
N GLU A 85 0.87 11.70 -10.77
CA GLU A 85 1.63 11.15 -9.65
C GLU A 85 1.23 9.72 -9.29
N VAL A 86 2.18 8.95 -8.78
CA VAL A 86 1.92 7.64 -8.17
C VAL A 86 2.76 7.51 -6.90
N TRP A 87 2.09 7.25 -5.78
CA TRP A 87 2.70 6.95 -4.49
C TRP A 87 2.52 5.48 -4.13
N VAL A 88 3.40 4.99 -3.27
CA VAL A 88 3.29 3.66 -2.66
C VAL A 88 2.95 3.83 -1.18
N ALA A 89 1.96 3.10 -0.71
CA ALA A 89 1.61 2.99 0.70
C ALA A 89 1.58 1.52 1.14
N PHE A 90 1.78 1.30 2.44
CA PHE A 90 1.69 -0.02 3.03
C PHE A 90 0.59 -0.08 4.09
N ASN A 91 -0.11 -1.23 4.18
CA ASN A 91 -1.06 -1.50 5.26
C ASN A 91 -0.34 -1.65 6.60
N GLU A 92 0.81 -2.34 6.61
CA GLU A 92 1.58 -2.58 7.82
C GLU A 92 3.06 -2.91 7.56
N PHE A 93 3.83 -3.00 8.65
CA PHE A 93 5.24 -3.44 8.72
C PHE A 93 6.27 -2.59 7.97
N CYS A 94 5.84 -1.65 7.13
CA CYS A 94 6.70 -0.82 6.30
C CYS A 94 6.08 0.58 6.19
N ALA A 95 6.93 1.59 6.04
CA ALA A 95 6.53 2.95 5.73
C ALA A 95 6.72 3.25 4.22
N PRO A 96 5.95 4.21 3.66
CA PRO A 96 4.95 5.03 4.34
C PRO A 96 3.59 4.32 4.50
N THR A 97 2.81 4.71 5.51
CA THR A 97 1.42 4.24 5.67
C THR A 97 0.47 4.94 4.71
N LEU A 98 -0.75 4.42 4.55
CA LEU A 98 -1.78 5.09 3.77
C LEU A 98 -2.09 6.48 4.33
N GLU A 99 -2.14 6.64 5.66
CA GLU A 99 -2.30 7.94 6.33
C GLU A 99 -1.21 8.96 5.95
N GLU A 100 0.05 8.55 5.95
CA GLU A 100 1.19 9.41 5.62
C GLU A 100 1.13 9.83 4.14
N VAL A 101 0.79 8.90 3.25
CA VAL A 101 0.68 9.18 1.81
C VAL A 101 -0.55 10.02 1.49
N LEU A 102 -1.69 9.82 2.16
CA LEU A 102 -2.87 10.67 1.99
C LEU A 102 -2.59 12.11 2.44
N ASP A 103 -1.82 12.28 3.52
CA ASP A 103 -1.37 13.59 3.99
C ASP A 103 -0.45 14.27 2.97
N GLU A 104 0.49 13.53 2.37
CA GLU A 104 1.32 14.02 1.26
C GLU A 104 0.47 14.39 0.03
N ALA A 105 -0.40 13.48 -0.42
CA ALA A 105 -1.24 13.68 -1.60
C ALA A 105 -2.22 14.86 -1.43
N SER A 106 -2.69 15.14 -0.21
CA SER A 106 -3.51 16.32 0.10
C SER A 106 -2.82 17.64 -0.22
N ARG A 107 -1.48 17.69 -0.12
CA ARG A 107 -0.66 18.89 -0.37
C ARG A 107 -0.13 19.00 -1.80
N SER A 108 -0.30 17.95 -2.62
CA SER A 108 0.12 17.95 -4.03
C SER A 108 -0.77 18.84 -4.90
N ASP A 109 -0.49 18.92 -6.20
CA ASP A 109 -1.30 19.67 -7.18
C ASP A 109 -2.31 18.80 -7.93
N VAL A 110 -2.51 17.53 -7.53
CA VAL A 110 -3.49 16.64 -8.17
C VAL A 110 -4.93 17.00 -7.78
N ASP A 111 -5.86 16.85 -8.72
CA ASP A 111 -7.28 17.13 -8.55
C ASP A 111 -8.05 15.91 -8.00
N VAL A 112 -7.59 14.71 -8.37
CA VAL A 112 -8.21 13.43 -8.01
C VAL A 112 -7.14 12.50 -7.45
N ILE A 113 -7.41 11.93 -6.27
CA ILE A 113 -6.61 10.90 -5.64
C ILE A 113 -7.34 9.57 -5.81
N VAL A 114 -6.70 8.61 -6.49
CA VAL A 114 -7.21 7.26 -6.65
C VAL A 114 -6.42 6.33 -5.74
N VAL A 115 -7.07 5.71 -4.77
CA VAL A 115 -6.48 4.66 -3.94
C VAL A 115 -6.79 3.31 -4.57
N VAL A 116 -5.78 2.48 -4.79
CA VAL A 116 -5.94 1.13 -5.36
C VAL A 116 -5.02 0.16 -4.62
N THR A 117 -5.47 -1.07 -4.41
CA THR A 117 -4.69 -2.08 -3.69
C THR A 117 -4.21 -3.21 -4.60
N THR A 118 -3.09 -3.86 -4.26
CA THR A 118 -2.65 -5.12 -4.90
C THR A 118 -3.45 -6.34 -4.47
N MET A 119 -4.34 -6.22 -3.48
CA MET A 119 -5.21 -7.30 -3.01
C MET A 119 -6.44 -7.43 -3.93
N THR A 120 -6.29 -8.22 -4.99
CA THR A 120 -7.25 -8.30 -6.10
C THR A 120 -8.50 -9.15 -5.84
N THR A 121 -8.52 -9.91 -4.75
CA THR A 121 -9.62 -10.82 -4.38
C THR A 121 -10.32 -10.33 -3.12
N ARG A 122 -11.64 -10.60 -3.05
CA ARG A 122 -12.46 -10.33 -1.86
C ARG A 122 -12.17 -11.33 -0.72
N GLY A 123 -12.59 -10.97 0.49
CA GLY A 123 -12.51 -11.79 1.71
C GLY A 123 -11.35 -11.45 2.64
N GLY A 124 -10.71 -10.29 2.48
CA GLY A 124 -9.62 -9.83 3.35
C GLY A 124 -9.90 -8.48 4.00
N GLU A 125 -9.57 -8.36 5.28
CA GLU A 125 -9.86 -7.19 6.12
C GLU A 125 -9.22 -5.90 5.59
N HIS A 126 -7.96 -5.96 5.13
CA HIS A 126 -7.24 -4.76 4.65
C HIS A 126 -7.97 -4.02 3.53
N ALA A 127 -8.41 -4.75 2.50
CA ALA A 127 -9.05 -4.14 1.32
C ALA A 127 -10.52 -3.78 1.56
N GLU A 128 -11.23 -4.56 2.37
CA GLU A 128 -12.67 -4.41 2.59
C GLU A 128 -13.01 -3.40 3.68
N GLU A 129 -12.17 -3.29 4.71
CA GLU A 129 -12.50 -2.55 5.92
C GLU A 129 -11.44 -1.47 6.23
N GLU A 130 -10.16 -1.84 6.30
CA GLU A 130 -9.13 -0.91 6.78
C GLU A 130 -8.88 0.25 5.82
N ILE A 131 -8.59 -0.02 4.54
CA ILE A 131 -8.32 1.03 3.55
C ILE A 131 -9.51 2.02 3.43
N PRO A 132 -10.76 1.57 3.26
CA PRO A 132 -11.92 2.47 3.29
C PRO A 132 -12.03 3.30 4.58
N SER A 133 -11.78 2.68 5.73
CA SER A 133 -11.84 3.37 7.03
C SER A 133 -10.80 4.47 7.14
N VAL A 134 -9.56 4.23 6.67
CA VAL A 134 -8.50 5.25 6.61
C VAL A 134 -8.91 6.41 5.69
N ILE A 135 -9.41 6.10 4.49
CA ILE A 135 -9.88 7.12 3.53
C ILE A 135 -10.97 7.98 4.16
N GLU A 136 -11.94 7.39 4.86
CA GLU A 136 -13.03 8.12 5.49
C GLU A 136 -12.53 9.07 6.58
N ARG A 137 -11.60 8.62 7.44
CA ARG A 137 -10.97 9.48 8.47
C ARG A 137 -10.23 10.68 7.88
N TYR A 138 -9.76 10.58 6.63
CA TYR A 138 -8.98 11.62 5.96
C TYR A 138 -9.81 12.52 5.04
N ARG A 139 -11.10 12.22 4.84
CA ARG A 139 -11.98 12.90 3.87
C ARG A 139 -12.00 14.42 4.06
N GLU A 140 -12.10 14.91 5.29
CA GLU A 140 -12.13 16.35 5.59
C GLU A 140 -10.80 17.04 5.23
N LYS A 141 -9.66 16.40 5.50
CA LYS A 141 -8.32 16.96 5.23
C LYS A 141 -8.01 17.01 3.74
N ILE A 142 -8.57 16.09 2.96
CA ILE A 142 -8.31 15.99 1.52
C ILE A 142 -9.22 16.92 0.71
N SER A 143 -10.35 17.36 1.28
CA SER A 143 -11.25 18.33 0.66
C SER A 143 -10.51 19.61 0.25
N PRO A 144 -10.72 20.15 -0.97
CA PRO A 144 -11.79 19.81 -1.92
C PRO A 144 -11.44 18.72 -2.94
N LYS A 145 -10.29 18.04 -2.83
CA LYS A 145 -9.88 17.01 -3.81
C LYS A 145 -10.83 15.82 -3.76
N LYS A 146 -11.06 15.20 -4.92
CA LYS A 146 -11.88 13.98 -5.00
C LYS A 146 -11.02 12.77 -4.63
N VAL A 147 -11.53 11.90 -3.77
CA VAL A 147 -10.91 10.60 -3.50
C VAL A 147 -11.77 9.48 -4.08
N VAL A 148 -11.14 8.59 -4.83
CA VAL A 148 -11.76 7.39 -5.39
C VAL A 148 -11.04 6.18 -4.84
N TYR A 149 -11.77 5.27 -4.21
CA TYR A 149 -11.24 3.94 -3.90
C TYR A 149 -11.57 2.98 -5.04
N ALA A 150 -10.56 2.59 -5.83
CA ALA A 150 -10.70 1.74 -7.01
C ALA A 150 -10.70 0.24 -6.65
N TRP A 151 -11.67 -0.15 -5.82
CA TRP A 151 -11.90 -1.52 -5.36
C TRP A 151 -13.41 -1.70 -5.14
N PRO A 152 -14.01 -2.89 -5.37
CA PRO A 152 -13.39 -4.16 -5.75
C PRO A 152 -13.06 -4.29 -7.24
N PHE A 153 -12.12 -5.19 -7.55
CA PHE A 153 -11.79 -5.54 -8.93
C PHE A 153 -12.88 -6.42 -9.56
N ASP A 154 -13.12 -6.24 -10.87
CA ASP A 154 -13.92 -7.17 -11.66
C ASP A 154 -13.17 -8.53 -11.77
N PRO A 155 -13.77 -9.65 -11.30
CA PRO A 155 -13.12 -10.95 -11.37
C PRO A 155 -12.70 -11.38 -12.78
N ARG A 156 -13.41 -10.95 -13.83
CA ARG A 156 -13.03 -11.27 -15.22
C ARG A 156 -11.73 -10.59 -15.61
N SER A 157 -11.53 -9.35 -15.18
CA SER A 157 -10.30 -8.59 -15.43
C SER A 157 -9.10 -9.20 -14.70
N VAL A 158 -9.27 -9.64 -13.45
CA VAL A 158 -8.23 -10.35 -12.70
C VAL A 158 -7.90 -11.69 -13.37
N ALA A 159 -8.91 -12.47 -13.74
CA ALA A 159 -8.72 -13.75 -14.44
C ALA A 159 -7.98 -13.56 -15.78
N ARG A 160 -8.27 -12.49 -16.52
CA ARG A 160 -7.58 -12.17 -17.77
C ARG A 160 -6.09 -11.91 -17.54
N MET A 161 -5.74 -11.08 -16.56
CA MET A 161 -4.34 -10.81 -16.19
C MET A 161 -3.60 -12.12 -15.86
N LEU A 162 -4.22 -13.00 -15.06
CA LEU A 162 -3.63 -14.29 -14.70
C LEU A 162 -3.45 -15.20 -15.92
N ALA A 163 -4.47 -15.29 -16.79
CA ALA A 163 -4.41 -16.09 -18.00
C ALA A 163 -3.32 -15.60 -18.96
N GLU A 164 -3.23 -14.29 -19.20
CA GLU A 164 -2.17 -13.69 -20.02
C GLU A 164 -0.78 -14.03 -19.49
N ASN A 165 -0.58 -13.97 -18.17
CA ASN A 165 0.68 -14.35 -17.55
C ASN A 165 1.01 -15.85 -17.77
N ILE A 166 0.03 -16.73 -17.60
CA ILE A 166 0.20 -18.18 -17.83
C ILE A 166 0.60 -18.45 -19.28
N GLU A 167 -0.13 -17.87 -20.25
CA GLU A 167 0.14 -18.06 -21.68
C GLU A 167 1.54 -17.56 -22.07
N ASN A 168 2.00 -16.44 -21.50
CA ASN A 168 3.35 -15.94 -21.76
C ASN A 168 4.45 -16.92 -21.30
N HIS A 169 4.23 -17.62 -20.19
CA HIS A 169 5.19 -18.62 -19.70
C HIS A 169 5.12 -19.92 -20.49
N LEU A 170 3.93 -20.34 -20.93
CA LEU A 170 3.78 -21.53 -21.77
C LEU A 170 4.44 -21.36 -23.15
N ARG A 171 4.42 -20.14 -23.71
CA ARG A 171 5.11 -19.83 -24.99
C ARG A 171 6.64 -19.89 -24.91
N ALA A 172 7.21 -19.86 -23.71
CA ALA A 172 8.65 -19.89 -23.49
C ALA A 172 9.20 -21.32 -23.33
N LEU A 173 8.34 -22.34 -23.39
CA LEU A 173 8.68 -23.77 -23.41
C LEU A 173 8.89 -24.26 -24.85
#